data_AF-F8AJ79-F1
#
_entry.id   AF-F8AJ79-F1
#
_cell.length_a   1.000
_cell.length_b   1.000
_cell.length_c   1.000
_cell.angle_alpha   90.00
_cell.angle_beta   90.00
_cell.angle_gamma   90.00
#
_symmetry.space_group_name_H-M   'P 1'
#
loop_
_entity.id
_entity.type
_entity.pdbx_description
1 polymer ?
#
loop_
_entity_poly.entity_id
_entity_poly.type
_entity_poly.pdbx_seq_one_letter_code
_entity_poly.pdbx_strand_id
1 'polypeptide(L)'
;MLKQFLNFIKMVSIYVAFLMTFVFGISLLIVAIVKGKYAHCYIKFVIKNVMLPLAGAIYVHEIFQYLPIMSPITVKMDFKRFMFVWEPTVEVSSIRGLCGWILGFVSPFVIGILLLGMGNGIVAIPFLLVSISGIVGILEGLK
;
A
#
# COMPACT_ATOMS: atom_id res chain seq x y z
N MET A 1 -9.18 -20.02 -8.47
CA MET A 1 -8.02 -19.62 -7.65
C MET A 1 -6.91 -18.95 -8.44
N LEU A 2 -6.09 -19.64 -9.25
CA LEU A 2 -4.92 -19.01 -9.90
C LEU A 2 -5.27 -17.77 -10.75
N LYS A 3 -6.29 -17.86 -11.61
CA LYS A 3 -6.76 -16.73 -12.43
C LYS A 3 -7.25 -15.54 -11.59
N GLN A 4 -7.87 -15.80 -10.45
CA GLN A 4 -8.37 -14.76 -9.54
C GLN A 4 -7.23 -14.08 -8.79
N PHE A 5 -6.25 -14.86 -8.33
CA PHE A 5 -5.04 -14.33 -7.71
C PHE A 5 -4.23 -13.47 -8.70
N LEU A 6 -4.06 -13.93 -9.95
CA LEU A 6 -3.40 -13.15 -10.99
C LEU A 6 -4.14 -11.83 -11.28
N ASN A 7 -5.48 -11.86 -11.32
CA ASN A 7 -6.28 -10.65 -11.47
C ASN A 7 -6.10 -9.70 -10.27
N PHE A 8 -6.09 -10.21 -9.04
CA PHE A 8 -5.81 -9.43 -7.84
C PHE A 8 -4.45 -8.74 -7.93
N ILE A 9 -3.37 -9.50 -8.17
CA ILE A 9 -2.02 -8.96 -8.30
C ILE A 9 -1.96 -7.91 -9.41
N LYS A 10 -2.56 -8.18 -10.57
CA LYS A 10 -2.64 -7.20 -11.67
C LYS A 10 -3.25 -5.88 -11.21
N MET A 11 -4.35 -5.93 -10.46
CA MET A 11 -5.02 -4.72 -10.00
C MET A 11 -4.22 -3.98 -8.92
N VAL A 12 -3.60 -4.70 -7.99
CA VAL A 12 -2.66 -4.11 -7.01
C VAL A 12 -1.49 -3.45 -7.73
N SER A 13 -0.93 -4.09 -8.77
CA SER A 13 0.13 -3.48 -9.59
C SER A 13 -0.29 -2.19 -10.28
N ILE A 14 -1.52 -2.13 -10.80
CA ILE A 14 -2.06 -0.90 -11.40
C ILE A 14 -2.19 0.21 -10.34
N TYR A 15 -2.69 -0.12 -9.15
CA TYR A 15 -2.81 0.83 -8.06
C TYR A 15 -1.46 1.35 -7.58
N VAL A 16 -0.49 0.46 -7.39
CA VAL A 16 0.88 0.83 -7.04
C VAL A 16 1.49 1.70 -8.14
N ALA A 17 1.34 1.36 -9.41
CA ALA A 17 1.85 2.16 -10.52
C ALA A 17 1.26 3.58 -10.54
N PHE A 18 -0.05 3.71 -10.30
CA PHE A 18 -0.71 5.00 -10.18
C PHE A 18 -0.12 5.84 -9.04
N LEU A 19 -0.02 5.28 -7.82
CA LEU A 19 0.55 6.00 -6.67
C LEU A 19 2.01 6.40 -6.89
N MET A 20 2.80 5.50 -7.46
CA MET A 20 4.21 5.75 -7.76
C MET A 20 4.36 6.88 -8.78
N THR A 21 3.51 6.89 -9.81
CA THR A 21 3.47 7.97 -10.81
C THR A 21 3.05 9.29 -10.17
N PHE A 22 2.07 9.27 -9.26
CA PHE A 22 1.61 10.45 -8.54
C PHE A 22 2.73 11.04 -7.66
N VAL A 23 3.38 10.22 -6.83
CA VAL A 23 4.50 10.66 -5.97
C VAL A 23 5.67 11.16 -6.80
N PHE A 24 5.99 10.49 -7.91
CA PHE A 24 7.05 10.92 -8.81
C PHE A 24 6.71 12.25 -9.49
N GLY A 25 5.46 12.43 -9.94
CA GLY A 25 4.97 13.67 -10.53
C GLY A 25 5.07 14.86 -9.58
N ILE A 26 4.67 14.70 -8.32
CA ILE A 26 4.87 15.72 -7.27
C ILE A 26 6.35 16.04 -7.10
N SER A 27 7.19 15.02 -7.08
CA SER A 27 8.63 15.18 -6.91
C SER A 27 9.28 15.94 -8.06
N LEU A 28 8.85 15.69 -9.30
CA LEU A 28 9.30 16.46 -10.47
C LEU A 28 8.84 17.91 -10.42
N LEU A 29 7.61 18.16 -9.97
CA LEU A 29 7.09 19.53 -9.82
C LEU A 29 7.92 20.33 -8.81
N ILE A 30 8.27 19.73 -7.68
CA ILE A 30 9.16 20.33 -6.66
C ILE A 30 10.53 20.66 -7.29
N VAL A 31 11.12 19.72 -8.03
CA VAL A 31 12.40 19.93 -8.70
C VAL A 31 12.34 21.09 -9.70
N ALA A 32 11.26 21.18 -10.47
CA ALA A 32 11.06 22.26 -11.44
C ALA A 32 10.97 23.64 -10.78
N ILE A 33 10.35 23.73 -9.60
CA ILE A 33 10.25 24.96 -8.81
C ILE A 33 11.63 25.36 -8.23
N VAL A 34 12.37 24.40 -7.68
CA VAL A 34 13.63 24.67 -6.95
C VAL A 34 14.82 24.93 -7.88
N LYS A 35 14.66 24.75 -9.22
CA LYS A 35 15.66 25.04 -10.28
C LYS A 35 17.10 24.77 -9.83
N GLY A 36 17.43 23.52 -9.50
CA GLY A 36 18.60 23.27 -8.64
C GLY A 36 19.46 22.07 -9.02
N LYS A 37 20.78 22.28 -9.00
CA LYS A 37 21.91 21.33 -9.14
C LYS A 37 21.80 19.99 -8.38
N TYR A 38 20.83 19.85 -7.48
CA TYR A 38 20.59 18.65 -6.66
C TYR A 38 19.41 17.79 -7.13
N ALA A 39 18.77 18.14 -8.25
CA ALA A 39 17.63 17.42 -8.82
C ALA A 39 17.87 15.90 -8.88
N HIS A 40 19.04 15.48 -9.38
CA HIS A 40 19.38 14.07 -9.50
C HIS A 40 19.48 13.37 -8.13
N CYS A 41 20.10 14.03 -7.14
CA CYS A 41 20.23 13.50 -5.78
C CYS A 41 18.86 13.36 -5.11
N TYR A 42 18.01 14.39 -5.24
CA TYR A 42 16.65 14.39 -4.72
C TYR A 42 15.80 13.27 -5.33
N ILE A 43 15.79 13.14 -6.66
CA ILE A 43 15.03 12.08 -7.34
C ILE A 43 15.52 10.69 -6.92
N LYS A 44 16.84 10.49 -6.84
CA LYS A 44 17.41 9.21 -6.36
C LYS A 44 17.01 8.92 -4.92
N PHE A 45 17.00 9.94 -4.06
CA PHE A 45 16.56 9.82 -2.68
C PHE A 45 15.07 9.44 -2.60
N VAL A 46 14.20 10.11 -3.35
CA VAL A 46 12.75 9.83 -3.39
C VAL A 46 12.49 8.41 -3.88
N ILE A 47 13.14 7.99 -4.98
CA ILE A 47 12.96 6.64 -5.53
C ILE A 47 13.34 5.59 -4.49
N LYS A 48 14.52 5.72 -3.87
CA LYS A 48 15.07 4.73 -2.95
C LYS A 48 14.32 4.68 -1.62
N ASN A 49 13.97 5.83 -1.04
CA ASN A 49 13.51 5.90 0.33
C ASN A 49 12.00 6.11 0.48
N VAL A 50 11.29 6.50 -0.59
CA VAL A 50 9.85 6.77 -0.55
C VAL A 50 9.10 5.86 -1.50
N MET A 51 9.46 5.88 -2.79
CA MET A 51 8.71 5.14 -3.82
C MET A 51 8.85 3.61 -3.65
N LEU A 52 10.07 3.07 -3.65
CA LEU A 52 10.26 1.62 -3.48
C LEU A 52 9.65 1.09 -2.17
N PRO A 53 9.84 1.76 -1.01
CA PRO A 53 9.24 1.31 0.24
C PRO A 53 7.72 1.44 0.24
N LEU A 54 7.14 2.46 -0.40
CA LEU A 54 5.69 2.59 -0.56
C LEU A 54 5.11 1.43 -1.37
N ALA A 55 5.72 1.08 -2.51
CA ALA A 55 5.30 -0.06 -3.29
C ALA A 55 5.35 -1.36 -2.47
N GLY A 56 6.47 -1.58 -1.76
CA GLY A 56 6.63 -2.74 -0.88
C GLY A 56 5.58 -2.80 0.23
N ALA A 57 5.33 -1.67 0.90
CA ALA A 57 4.33 -1.56 1.97
C ALA A 57 2.92 -1.92 1.48
N ILE A 58 2.50 -1.40 0.32
CA ILE A 58 1.20 -1.70 -0.27
C ILE A 58 1.10 -3.18 -0.64
N TYR A 59 2.11 -3.74 -1.32
CA TYR A 59 2.07 -5.16 -1.67
C TYR A 59 1.99 -6.06 -0.44
N VAL A 60 2.78 -5.77 0.61
CA VAL A 60 2.70 -6.51 1.86
C VAL A 60 1.29 -6.41 2.43
N HIS A 61 0.77 -5.20 2.61
CA HIS A 61 -0.56 -4.98 3.16
C HIS A 61 -1.65 -5.75 2.42
N GLU A 62 -1.75 -5.54 1.10
CA GLU A 62 -2.81 -6.10 0.28
C GLU A 62 -2.71 -7.64 0.18
N ILE A 63 -1.51 -8.18 -0.04
CA ILE A 63 -1.32 -9.63 -0.18
C ILE A 63 -1.65 -10.34 1.13
N PHE A 64 -1.18 -9.83 2.26
CA PHE A 64 -1.44 -10.44 3.55
C PHE A 64 -2.91 -10.32 3.96
N GLN A 65 -3.59 -9.24 3.56
CA GLN A 65 -5.04 -9.12 3.73
C GLN A 65 -5.82 -10.10 2.85
N TYR A 66 -5.35 -10.35 1.62
CA TYR A 66 -6.00 -11.26 0.67
C TYR A 66 -5.84 -12.74 1.01
N LEU A 67 -4.69 -13.16 1.56
CA LEU A 67 -4.36 -14.56 1.84
C LEU A 67 -5.41 -15.36 2.62
N PRO A 68 -6.00 -14.86 3.72
CA PRO A 68 -7.06 -15.61 4.42
C PRO A 68 -8.40 -15.57 3.67
N ILE A 69 -8.63 -14.58 2.81
CA ILE A 69 -9.87 -14.39 2.07
C ILE A 69 -9.93 -15.28 0.83
N MET A 70 -8.83 -15.41 0.06
CA MET A 70 -8.66 -16.30 -1.11
C MET A 70 -9.88 -16.40 -2.03
N SER A 71 -10.65 -15.33 -2.13
CA SER A 71 -11.90 -15.30 -2.88
C SER A 71 -11.71 -14.48 -4.15
N PRO A 72 -12.54 -14.69 -5.18
CA PRO A 72 -12.71 -13.67 -6.19
C PRO A 72 -13.09 -12.34 -5.54
N ILE A 73 -12.50 -11.27 -6.06
CA ILE A 73 -12.70 -9.91 -5.57
C ILE A 73 -12.99 -8.99 -6.76
N THR A 74 -13.88 -8.02 -6.55
CA THR A 74 -14.07 -6.88 -7.44
C THR A 74 -13.18 -5.76 -6.94
N VAL A 75 -12.41 -5.16 -7.84
CA VAL A 75 -11.51 -4.06 -7.49
C VAL A 75 -12.03 -2.77 -8.08
N LYS A 76 -12.07 -1.71 -7.27
CA LYS A 76 -12.46 -0.36 -7.64
C LYS A 76 -11.43 0.61 -7.06
N MET A 77 -11.04 1.61 -7.86
CA MET A 77 -10.38 2.80 -7.32
C MET A 77 -11.45 3.80 -6.95
N ASP A 78 -11.50 4.20 -5.69
CA ASP A 78 -12.22 5.40 -5.30
C ASP A 78 -11.26 6.59 -5.41
N PHE A 79 -11.33 7.29 -6.55
CA PHE A 79 -10.50 8.48 -6.83
C PHE A 79 -10.80 9.65 -5.89
N LYS A 80 -11.99 9.71 -5.27
CA LYS A 80 -12.35 10.79 -4.35
C LYS A 80 -11.64 10.60 -3.01
N ARG A 81 -11.55 9.35 -2.55
CA ARG A 81 -10.86 8.97 -1.31
C ARG A 81 -9.39 8.56 -1.53
N PHE A 82 -8.94 8.51 -2.79
CA PHE A 82 -7.63 7.97 -3.20
C PHE A 82 -7.34 6.57 -2.63
N MET A 83 -8.39 5.77 -2.45
CA MET A 83 -8.29 4.45 -1.84
C MET A 83 -8.46 3.34 -2.88
N PHE A 84 -7.69 2.28 -2.68
CA PHE A 84 -7.92 1.00 -3.31
C PHE A 84 -9.05 0.30 -2.55
N VAL A 85 -10.16 0.03 -3.21
CA VAL A 85 -11.27 -0.73 -2.64
C VAL A 85 -11.33 -2.07 -3.34
N TRP A 86 -11.31 -3.15 -2.59
CA TRP A 86 -11.64 -4.45 -3.15
C TRP A 86 -12.63 -5.19 -2.28
N GLU A 87 -13.64 -5.74 -2.94
CA GLU A 87 -14.79 -6.36 -2.31
C GLU A 87 -14.86 -7.82 -2.78
N PRO A 88 -14.87 -8.80 -1.85
CA PRO A 88 -15.14 -10.18 -2.21
C PRO A 88 -16.45 -10.31 -3.00
N THR A 89 -16.45 -11.06 -4.11
CA THR A 89 -17.66 -11.30 -4.90
C THR A 89 -18.53 -12.42 -4.33
N VAL A 90 -18.04 -13.08 -3.29
CA VAL A 90 -18.71 -14.15 -2.56
C VAL A 90 -18.69 -13.77 -1.08
N GLU A 91 -19.70 -14.22 -0.36
CA GLU A 91 -19.77 -13.99 1.07
C GLU A 91 -18.54 -14.62 1.76
N VAL A 92 -17.84 -13.80 2.55
CA VAL A 92 -16.66 -14.22 3.30
C VAL A 92 -17.07 -14.28 4.76
N SER A 93 -16.79 -15.42 5.41
CA SER A 93 -17.01 -15.57 6.85
C SER A 93 -16.32 -14.43 7.62
N SER A 94 -16.99 -13.88 8.62
CA SER A 94 -16.49 -12.80 9.48
C SER A 94 -15.07 -13.07 10.02
N ILE A 95 -14.78 -14.32 10.41
CA ILE A 95 -13.47 -14.75 10.92
C ILE A 95 -12.37 -14.56 9.87
N ARG A 96 -12.60 -15.00 8.62
CA ARG A 96 -11.62 -14.86 7.53
C ARG A 96 -11.39 -13.40 7.16
N GLY A 97 -12.44 -12.59 7.19
CA GLY A 97 -12.33 -11.13 7.03
C GLY A 97 -11.46 -10.52 8.12
N LEU A 98 -11.75 -10.82 9.39
CA LEU A 98 -10.98 -10.35 10.55
C LEU A 98 -9.50 -10.77 10.48
N CYS A 99 -9.23 -12.03 10.12
CA CYS A 99 -7.85 -12.51 9.91
C CYS A 99 -7.14 -11.71 8.82
N GLY A 100 -7.83 -11.40 7.71
CA GLY A 100 -7.29 -10.56 6.63
C GLY A 100 -6.90 -9.17 7.15
N TRP A 101 -7.81 -8.52 7.87
CA TRP A 101 -7.56 -7.23 8.49
C TRP A 101 -6.36 -7.25 9.44
N ILE A 102 -6.31 -8.22 10.34
CA ILE A 102 -5.19 -8.36 11.30
C ILE A 102 -3.87 -8.53 10.55
N LEU A 103 -3.82 -9.40 9.54
CA LEU A 103 -2.61 -9.63 8.77
C LEU A 103 -2.19 -8.41 7.94
N GLY A 104 -3.14 -7.71 7.31
CA GLY A 104 -2.91 -6.47 6.58
C GLY A 104 -2.41 -5.33 7.48
N PHE A 105 -2.83 -5.28 8.75
CA PHE A 105 -2.33 -4.33 9.75
C PHE A 105 -0.95 -4.72 10.30
N VAL A 106 -0.83 -5.92 10.85
CA VAL A 106 0.33 -6.36 11.63
C VAL A 106 1.58 -6.49 10.77
N SER A 107 1.45 -7.01 9.55
CA SER A 107 2.62 -7.27 8.69
C SER A 107 3.40 -5.99 8.32
N PRO A 108 2.80 -4.93 7.75
CA PRO A 108 3.53 -3.70 7.50
C PRO A 108 3.95 -2.99 8.79
N PHE A 109 3.16 -3.08 9.87
CA PHE A 109 3.54 -2.47 11.16
C PHE A 109 4.85 -3.05 11.70
N VAL A 110 4.96 -4.38 11.79
CA VAL A 110 6.16 -5.07 12.29
C VAL A 110 7.37 -4.74 11.41
N ILE A 111 7.22 -4.74 10.08
CA ILE A 111 8.29 -4.37 9.16
C ILE A 111 8.74 -2.91 9.39
N GLY A 112 7.79 -1.99 9.57
CA GLY A 112 8.07 -0.59 9.88
C GLY A 112 8.88 -0.42 11.17
N ILE A 113 8.48 -1.08 12.26
CA ILE A 113 9.20 -1.04 13.54
C ILE A 113 10.61 -1.63 13.41
N LEU A 114 10.77 -2.74 12.69
CA LEU A 114 12.09 -3.34 12.44
C LEU A 114 13.00 -2.38 11.66
N LEU A 115 12.47 -1.74 10.61
CA LEU A 115 13.23 -0.75 9.84
C LEU A 115 13.65 0.46 10.68
N LEU A 116 12.80 0.92 11.61
CA LEU A 116 13.16 1.95 12.58
C LEU A 116 14.32 1.50 13.48
N GLY A 117 14.23 0.28 14.03
CA GLY A 117 15.29 -0.29 14.87
C GLY A 117 16.63 -0.45 14.16
N MET A 118 16.60 -0.63 12.83
CA MET A 118 17.80 -0.70 11.98
C MET A 118 18.32 0.67 11.53
N GLY A 119 17.71 1.78 11.95
CA GLY A 119 18.10 3.14 11.56
C GLY A 119 17.56 3.59 10.19
N ASN A 120 16.69 2.81 9.55
CA ASN A 120 16.08 3.13 8.25
C ASN A 120 14.75 3.89 8.41
N GLY A 121 14.72 4.92 9.24
CA GLY A 121 13.47 5.57 9.66
C GLY A 121 12.62 6.12 8.51
N ILE A 122 13.24 6.70 7.47
CA ILE A 122 12.49 7.22 6.31
C ILE A 122 11.81 6.10 5.53
N VAL A 123 12.51 4.97 5.36
CA VAL A 123 11.99 3.77 4.67
C VAL A 123 10.86 3.12 5.48
N ALA A 124 10.88 3.26 6.80
CA ALA A 124 9.84 2.74 7.68
C ALA A 124 8.50 3.49 7.55
N ILE A 125 8.53 4.78 7.21
CA ILE A 125 7.32 5.64 7.20
C ILE A 125 6.22 5.07 6.30
N PRO A 126 6.46 4.67 5.04
CA PRO A 126 5.40 4.11 4.20
C PRO A 126 4.77 2.84 4.79
N PHE A 127 5.55 1.97 5.43
CA PHE A 127 5.04 0.77 6.08
C PHE A 127 4.13 1.11 7.27
N LEU A 128 4.56 2.04 8.12
CA LEU A 128 3.74 2.48 9.25
C LEU A 128 2.47 3.19 8.81
N LEU A 129 2.54 4.05 7.78
CA LEU A 129 1.36 4.73 7.23
C LEU A 129 0.35 3.74 6.64
N VAL A 130 0.81 2.79 5.83
CA VAL A 130 -0.07 1.77 5.26
C VAL A 130 -0.65 0.88 6.37
N SER A 131 0.08 0.60 7.45
CA SER A 131 -0.52 -0.16 8.55
C SER A 131 -1.77 0.52 9.13
N ILE A 132 -1.85 1.85 9.15
CA ILE A 132 -2.99 2.58 9.71
C ILE A 132 -4.27 2.39 8.86
N SER A 133 -4.18 2.10 7.55
CA SER A 133 -5.39 1.79 6.75
C SER A 133 -6.14 0.57 7.29
N GLY A 134 -5.40 -0.38 7.85
CA GLY A 134 -5.91 -1.53 8.59
C GLY A 134 -6.88 -1.16 9.73
N ILE A 135 -6.60 -0.06 10.43
CA ILE A 135 -7.41 0.42 11.55
C ILE A 135 -8.67 1.13 11.05
N VAL A 136 -8.54 1.92 9.97
CA VAL A 136 -9.67 2.68 9.42
C VAL A 136 -10.78 1.75 8.95
N GLY A 137 -10.46 0.64 8.29
CA GLY A 137 -11.52 -0.27 7.85
C GLY A 137 -12.16 -1.11 8.95
N ILE A 138 -11.49 -1.30 10.11
CA ILE A 138 -12.16 -1.83 11.32
C ILE A 138 -13.23 -0.84 11.80
N LEU A 139 -12.91 0.45 11.83
CA LEU A 139 -13.84 1.50 12.25
C LEU A 139 -15.00 1.70 11.26
N GLU A 140 -14.76 1.52 9.97
CA GLU A 140 -15.81 1.59 8.94
C GLU A 140 -16.68 0.31 8.90
N GLY A 141 -16.12 -0.88 9.13
CA GLY A 141 -16.86 -2.14 9.13
C GLY A 141 -17.66 -2.44 10.40
N LEU A 142 -17.44 -1.69 11.49
CA LEU A 142 -18.23 -1.75 12.72
C LEU A 142 -19.46 -0.82 12.73
N LYS A 143 -19.64 -0.02 11.67
CA LYS A 143 -20.84 0.83 11.46
C LYS A 143 -21.84 0.14 10.54
#